data_AF-C5M3Y6-F1
#
_entry.id   AF-C5M3Y6-F1
#
_cell.length_a   1.000
_cell.length_b   1.000
_cell.length_c   1.000
_cell.angle_alpha   90.00
_cell.angle_beta   90.00
_cell.angle_gamma   90.00
#
_symmetry.space_group_name_H-M   'P 1'
#
loop_
_entity.id
_entity.type
_entity.pdbx_description
1 polymer ?
#
loop_
_entity_poly.entity_id
_entity_poly.type
_entity_poly.pdbx_seq_one_letter_code
_entity_poly.pdbx_strand_id
1 'polypeptide(L)'
;MYGKLAVNPTTGKIHHLNILSNRGDQGKVFQIKETSDGLVGDTNDIPHKTTFGMSNSLYNKPWDKVKLGESLLSNLINESIKKNYSQDKLVEHCFKILSHNTFPEEIAEGNDFDKKFEYLKYSIFIPPLIRYQNHELQDDCLSIGKYYGTRTQTVVLLDKFGNLNYYEKNLHNSDDLGEKVLDITSHYKFNIFYENGC
;
A
#
# COMPACT_ATOMS: atom_id res chain seq x y z
N MET A 1 -10.27 21.08 -16.72
CA MET A 1 -10.50 19.65 -16.39
C MET A 1 -9.34 19.24 -15.49
N TYR A 2 -9.60 18.94 -14.21
CA TYR A 2 -8.57 18.50 -13.27
C TYR A 2 -7.83 17.28 -13.84
N GLY A 3 -6.50 17.24 -13.74
CA GLY A 3 -5.72 16.04 -14.05
C GLY A 3 -5.13 15.91 -15.47
N LYS A 4 -5.20 16.92 -16.34
CA LYS A 4 -4.47 16.85 -17.63
C LYS A 4 -2.98 17.09 -17.40
N LEU A 5 -2.17 16.04 -17.60
CA LEU A 5 -0.71 16.17 -17.59
C LEU A 5 -0.30 17.09 -18.75
N ALA A 6 0.39 18.18 -18.42
CA ALA A 6 0.88 19.14 -19.39
C ALA A 6 2.27 19.61 -18.97
N VAL A 7 3.11 19.92 -19.96
CA VAL A 7 4.43 20.50 -19.73
C VAL A 7 4.34 21.97 -20.10
N ASN A 8 4.86 22.83 -19.23
CA ASN A 8 5.02 24.25 -19.50
C ASN A 8 6.05 24.39 -20.65
N PRO A 9 5.66 24.97 -21.80
CA PRO A 9 6.52 25.01 -22.99
C PRO A 9 7.72 25.94 -22.83
N THR A 10 7.67 26.90 -21.90
CA THR A 10 8.74 27.87 -21.64
C THR A 10 9.76 27.30 -20.66
N THR A 11 9.32 26.58 -19.63
CA THR A 11 10.21 26.06 -18.57
C THR A 11 10.57 24.59 -18.74
N GLY A 12 9.86 23.84 -19.60
CA GLY A 12 10.01 22.40 -19.77
C GLY A 12 9.55 21.58 -18.55
N LYS A 13 8.87 22.19 -17.58
CA LYS A 13 8.42 21.54 -16.34
C LYS A 13 6.97 21.09 -16.40
N ILE A 14 6.64 19.99 -15.74
CA ILE A 14 5.25 19.50 -15.62
C ILE A 14 4.42 20.50 -14.80
N HIS A 15 3.22 20.83 -15.27
CA HIS A 15 2.24 21.60 -14.50
C HIS A 15 1.78 20.79 -13.28
N HIS A 16 1.62 21.44 -12.13
CA HIS A 16 1.12 20.77 -10.94
C HIS A 16 -0.22 20.07 -11.20
N LEU A 17 -0.37 18.87 -10.64
CA LEU A 17 -1.63 18.14 -10.67
C LEU A 17 -2.31 18.27 -9.31
N ASN A 18 -3.60 18.58 -9.33
CA ASN A 18 -4.40 18.61 -8.11
C ASN A 18 -4.80 17.17 -7.73
N ILE A 19 -4.64 16.83 -6.46
CA ILE A 19 -5.11 15.58 -5.88
C ILE A 19 -6.44 15.83 -5.18
N LEU A 20 -7.44 15.04 -5.54
CA LEU A 20 -8.70 14.96 -4.81
C LEU A 20 -8.63 13.79 -3.84
N SER A 21 -8.86 14.07 -2.56
CA SER A 21 -8.94 13.05 -1.51
C SER A 21 -10.36 12.95 -0.97
N ASN A 22 -10.83 11.73 -0.74
CA ASN A 22 -12.11 11.46 -0.06
C ASN A 22 -12.12 11.95 1.40
N ARG A 23 -10.97 12.37 1.94
CA ARG A 23 -10.85 13.04 3.25
C ARG A 23 -11.08 14.56 3.17
N GLY A 24 -11.41 15.10 2.00
CA GLY A 24 -11.74 16.52 1.80
C GLY A 24 -10.53 17.46 1.65
N ASP A 25 -9.30 16.93 1.70
CA ASP A 25 -8.09 17.73 1.51
C ASP A 25 -7.77 17.95 0.02
N GLN A 26 -7.36 19.16 -0.33
CA GLN A 26 -6.96 19.56 -1.68
C GLN A 26 -5.43 19.56 -1.74
N GLY A 27 -4.88 18.51 -2.34
CA GLY A 27 -3.43 18.35 -2.52
C GLY A 27 -2.95 18.84 -3.87
N LYS A 28 -1.64 19.06 -3.99
CA LYS A 28 -0.95 19.23 -5.28
C LYS A 28 0.32 18.37 -5.31
N VAL A 29 0.62 17.80 -6.47
CA VAL A 29 1.91 17.17 -6.81
C VAL A 29 2.55 17.91 -7.97
N PHE A 30 3.86 17.78 -8.12
CA PHE A 30 4.69 18.60 -9.01
C PHE A 30 4.62 20.08 -8.63
N GLN A 31 4.51 20.39 -7.34
CA GLN A 31 4.47 21.77 -6.88
C GLN A 31 5.86 22.40 -6.99
N ILE A 32 5.91 23.56 -7.63
CA ILE A 32 7.12 24.35 -7.82
C ILE A 32 6.93 25.67 -7.07
N LYS A 33 7.94 26.07 -6.30
CA LYS A 33 8.01 27.37 -5.61
C LYS A 33 9.07 28.24 -6.28
N GLU A 34 8.76 29.52 -6.45
CA GLU A 34 9.76 30.53 -6.83
C GLU A 34 10.56 30.94 -5.60
N THR A 35 11.89 30.86 -5.69
CA THR A 35 12.84 31.37 -4.70
C THR A 35 13.80 32.35 -5.38
N SER A 36 14.60 33.06 -4.57
CA SER A 36 15.66 33.96 -5.08
C SER A 36 16.68 33.27 -5.99
N ASP A 37 16.83 31.95 -5.84
CA ASP A 37 17.78 31.12 -6.59
C ASP A 37 17.12 30.36 -7.76
N GLY A 38 15.85 30.67 -8.06
CA GLY A 38 15.08 30.13 -9.17
C GLY A 38 13.87 29.30 -8.76
N LEU A 39 13.41 28.42 -9.66
CA LEU A 39 12.25 27.55 -9.44
C LEU A 39 12.69 26.26 -8.74
N VAL A 40 12.25 26.06 -7.49
CA VAL A 40 12.57 24.88 -6.68
C VAL A 40 11.32 24.02 -6.50
N GLY A 41 11.39 22.75 -6.91
CA GLY A 41 10.36 21.75 -6.59
C GLY A 41 10.49 21.28 -5.14
N ASP A 42 9.38 20.89 -4.52
CA ASP A 42 9.43 20.25 -3.21
C ASP A 42 10.09 18.87 -3.34
N THR A 43 11.34 18.72 -2.89
CA THR A 43 12.10 17.47 -3.00
C THR A 43 11.49 16.33 -2.19
N ASN A 44 10.59 16.63 -1.24
CA ASN A 44 9.84 15.63 -0.48
C ASN A 44 8.51 15.25 -1.15
N ASP A 45 8.19 15.83 -2.30
CA ASP A 45 7.00 15.50 -3.07
C ASP A 45 7.10 14.08 -3.67
N ILE A 46 5.94 13.42 -3.80
CA ILE A 46 5.82 12.05 -4.32
C ILE A 46 6.55 11.85 -5.66
N PRO A 47 6.50 12.77 -6.65
CA PRO A 47 7.16 12.59 -7.93
C PRO A 47 8.68 12.45 -7.87
N HIS A 48 9.30 12.88 -6.77
CA HIS A 48 10.76 12.80 -6.59
C HIS A 48 11.17 11.59 -5.76
N LYS A 49 10.21 10.83 -5.21
CA LYS A 49 10.48 9.62 -4.42
C LYS A 49 10.54 8.39 -5.32
N THR A 50 11.56 7.56 -5.10
CA THR A 50 11.67 6.22 -5.72
C THR A 50 10.82 5.18 -4.98
N THR A 51 10.52 5.43 -3.71
CA THR A 51 9.62 4.62 -2.88
C THR A 51 8.61 5.54 -2.21
N PHE A 52 7.33 5.27 -2.40
CA PHE A 52 6.24 5.99 -1.72
C PHE A 52 5.11 5.03 -1.40
N GLY A 53 4.37 5.31 -0.33
CA GLY A 53 3.22 4.54 0.10
C GLY A 53 1.96 5.39 0.21
N MET A 54 0.81 4.73 0.15
CA MET A 54 -0.50 5.36 0.29
C MET A 54 -1.36 4.54 1.26
N SER A 55 -2.26 5.23 1.97
CA SER A 55 -3.26 4.60 2.83
C SER A 55 -4.49 5.51 2.93
N ASN A 56 -5.43 5.20 3.83
CA ASN A 56 -6.58 6.07 4.12
C ASN A 56 -6.21 7.36 4.88
N SER A 57 -4.92 7.60 5.13
CA SER A 57 -4.37 8.88 5.58
C SER A 57 -4.28 9.90 4.44
N LEU A 58 -4.07 11.17 4.79
CA LEU A 58 -3.64 12.16 3.79
C LEU A 58 -2.24 11.79 3.28
N TYR A 59 -1.97 11.99 1.99
CA TYR A 59 -0.67 11.64 1.39
C TYR A 59 0.49 12.48 1.96
N ASN A 60 0.21 13.73 2.34
CA ASN A 60 1.14 14.67 2.97
C ASN A 60 1.22 14.51 4.51
N LYS A 61 0.30 13.74 5.11
CA LYS A 61 0.31 13.37 6.54
C LYS A 61 0.14 11.85 6.66
N PRO A 62 1.11 11.07 6.15
CA PRO A 62 1.01 9.62 6.11
C PRO A 62 0.93 9.02 7.52
N TRP A 63 0.13 7.98 7.67
CA TRP A 63 0.13 7.16 8.89
C TRP A 63 1.48 6.47 9.10
N ASP A 64 1.77 6.07 10.34
CA ASP A 64 3.09 5.53 10.68
C ASP A 64 3.39 4.20 9.98
N LYS A 65 2.37 3.38 9.71
CA LYS A 65 2.53 2.18 8.87
C LYS A 65 3.02 2.48 7.46
N VAL A 66 2.66 3.64 6.90
CA VAL A 66 3.09 4.05 5.56
C VAL A 66 4.57 4.40 5.60
N LYS A 67 4.99 5.20 6.59
CA LYS A 67 6.41 5.56 6.78
C LYS A 67 7.27 4.31 7.03
N LEU A 68 6.77 3.38 7.86
CA LEU A 68 7.43 2.09 8.11
C LEU A 68 7.56 1.27 6.82
N GLY A 69 6.47 1.14 6.05
CA GLY A 69 6.47 0.42 4.77
C GLY A 69 7.44 1.02 3.74
N GLU A 70 7.46 2.35 3.61
CA GLU A 70 8.40 3.06 2.74
C GLU A 70 9.86 2.79 3.13
N SER A 71 10.16 2.81 4.44
CA SER A 71 11.49 2.52 4.96
C SER A 71 11.90 1.07 4.69
N LEU A 72 11.03 0.10 5.02
CA LEU A 72 11.29 -1.33 4.82
C LEU A 72 11.50 -1.65 3.33
N LEU A 73 10.66 -1.11 2.44
CA LEU A 73 10.77 -1.35 1.01
C LEU A 73 12.01 -0.70 0.41
N SER A 74 12.35 0.53 0.81
CA SER A 74 13.58 1.19 0.34
C SER A 74 14.83 0.42 0.76
N ASN A 75 14.86 -0.08 1.99
CA ASN A 75 15.95 -0.93 2.47
C ASN A 75 16.03 -2.23 1.67
N LEU A 76 14.90 -2.89 1.43
CA LEU A 76 14.84 -4.10 0.62
C LEU A 76 15.36 -3.87 -0.80
N ILE A 77 14.99 -2.77 -1.45
CA ILE A 77 15.49 -2.44 -2.79
C ILE A 77 17.01 -2.28 -2.78
N ASN A 78 17.56 -1.52 -1.84
CA ASN A 78 19.01 -1.33 -1.71
C ASN A 78 19.74 -2.66 -1.46
N GLU A 79 19.20 -3.51 -0.59
CA GLU A 79 19.74 -4.84 -0.33
C GLU A 79 19.65 -5.75 -1.55
N SER A 80 18.54 -5.70 -2.30
CA SER A 80 18.32 -6.52 -3.48
C SER A 80 19.34 -6.22 -4.58
N ILE A 81 19.70 -4.95 -4.76
CA ILE A 81 20.74 -4.52 -5.69
C ILE A 81 22.12 -4.99 -5.19
N LYS A 82 22.45 -4.71 -3.92
CA LYS A 82 23.75 -5.07 -3.33
C LYS A 82 24.03 -6.58 -3.36
N LYS A 83 23.01 -7.39 -3.12
CA LYS A 83 23.10 -8.85 -3.03
C LYS A 83 22.64 -9.56 -4.31
N ASN A 84 22.34 -8.80 -5.37
CA ASN A 84 21.87 -9.29 -6.67
C ASN A 84 20.73 -10.33 -6.54
N TYR A 85 19.63 -9.95 -5.89
CA TYR A 85 18.49 -10.83 -5.68
C TYR A 85 17.85 -11.26 -7.01
N SER A 86 17.43 -12.52 -7.07
CA SER A 86 16.48 -12.96 -8.10
C SER A 86 15.11 -12.32 -7.87
N GLN A 87 14.27 -12.32 -8.91
CA GLN A 87 12.89 -11.84 -8.81
C GLN A 87 12.12 -12.58 -7.71
N ASP A 88 12.21 -13.91 -7.66
CA ASP A 88 11.48 -14.70 -6.65
C ASP A 88 11.93 -14.36 -5.23
N LYS A 89 13.23 -14.13 -5.02
CA LYS A 89 13.77 -13.72 -3.72
C LYS A 89 13.31 -12.31 -3.33
N LEU A 90 13.22 -11.38 -4.28
CA LEU A 90 12.67 -10.05 -4.05
C LEU A 90 11.20 -10.14 -3.63
N VAL A 91 10.39 -10.92 -4.37
CA VAL A 91 8.96 -11.13 -4.08
C VAL A 91 8.74 -11.75 -2.72
N GLU A 92 9.53 -12.78 -2.36
CA GLU A 92 9.49 -13.41 -1.03
C GLU A 92 9.72 -12.36 0.08
N HIS A 93 10.68 -11.45 -0.10
CA HIS A 93 10.94 -10.40 0.89
C HIS A 93 9.87 -9.30 0.89
N CYS A 94 9.24 -9.00 -0.25
CA CYS A 94 8.06 -8.13 -0.28
C CYS A 94 6.93 -8.72 0.56
N PHE A 95 6.65 -10.02 0.48
CA PHE A 95 5.67 -10.67 1.35
C PHE A 95 6.07 -10.65 2.83
N LYS A 96 7.36 -10.72 3.17
CA LYS A 96 7.83 -10.52 4.55
C LYS A 96 7.50 -9.13 5.07
N ILE A 97 7.60 -8.09 4.23
CA ILE A 97 7.18 -6.72 4.60
C ILE A 97 5.66 -6.66 4.79
N LEU A 98 4.88 -7.24 3.88
CA LEU A 98 3.42 -7.25 3.98
C LEU A 98 2.91 -8.03 5.20
N SER A 99 3.69 -8.99 5.70
CA SER A 99 3.44 -9.78 6.91
C SER A 99 4.11 -9.19 8.16
N HIS A 100 4.69 -7.99 8.08
CA HIS A 100 5.37 -7.37 9.21
C HIS A 100 4.33 -6.88 10.23
N ASN A 101 4.08 -7.70 11.25
CA ASN A 101 3.16 -7.40 12.34
C ASN A 101 3.82 -6.53 13.41
N THR A 102 3.26 -5.36 13.61
CA THR A 102 3.59 -4.41 14.68
C THR A 102 2.34 -3.99 15.46
N PHE A 103 1.21 -4.68 15.23
CA PHE A 103 -0.03 -4.43 15.94
C PHE A 103 0.12 -4.97 17.37
N PRO A 104 -0.12 -4.16 18.42
CA PRO A 104 0.09 -4.62 19.79
C PRO A 104 -0.87 -5.74 20.17
N GLU A 105 -0.33 -6.82 20.75
CA GLU A 105 -1.10 -8.02 21.12
C GLU A 105 -2.14 -7.69 22.19
N GLU A 106 -1.79 -6.86 23.19
CA GLU A 106 -2.72 -6.45 24.23
C GLU A 106 -3.93 -5.67 23.70
N ILE A 107 -3.77 -4.99 22.56
CA ILE A 107 -4.86 -4.29 21.88
C ILE A 107 -5.68 -5.27 21.04
N ALA A 108 -5.03 -6.24 20.38
CA ALA A 108 -5.71 -7.23 19.55
C ALA A 108 -6.65 -8.12 20.37
N GLU A 109 -6.20 -8.55 21.56
CA GLU A 109 -6.94 -9.41 22.48
C GLU A 109 -8.01 -8.66 23.29
N GLY A 110 -7.90 -7.33 23.42
CA GLY A 110 -8.85 -6.51 24.16
C GLY A 110 -10.26 -6.54 23.59
N ASN A 111 -11.24 -6.08 24.38
CA ASN A 111 -12.66 -6.06 23.98
C ASN A 111 -13.08 -4.74 23.30
N ASP A 112 -12.24 -3.71 23.38
CA ASP A 112 -12.51 -2.38 22.84
C ASP A 112 -12.17 -2.33 21.35
N PHE A 113 -13.21 -2.44 20.52
CA PHE A 113 -13.06 -2.45 19.07
C PHE A 113 -12.72 -1.07 18.48
N ASP A 114 -13.18 0.02 19.11
CA ASP A 114 -12.84 1.37 18.68
C ASP A 114 -11.35 1.63 18.88
N LYS A 115 -10.81 1.22 20.03
CA LYS A 115 -9.37 1.26 20.31
C LYS A 115 -8.58 0.41 19.31
N LYS A 116 -9.07 -0.77 18.92
CA LYS A 116 -8.44 -1.56 17.86
C LYS A 116 -8.37 -0.79 16.54
N PHE A 117 -9.45 -0.10 16.17
CA PHE A 117 -9.52 0.72 14.96
C PHE A 117 -8.51 1.88 14.96
N GLU A 118 -8.33 2.53 16.10
CA GLU A 118 -7.34 3.62 16.24
C GLU A 118 -5.90 3.15 15.99
N TYR A 119 -5.60 1.89 16.31
CA TYR A 119 -4.26 1.31 16.17
C TYR A 119 -3.95 0.77 14.76
N LEU A 120 -4.95 0.66 13.86
CA LEU A 120 -4.76 0.21 12.47
C LEU A 120 -3.80 1.10 11.66
N LYS A 121 -3.51 2.30 12.14
CA LYS A 121 -2.57 3.25 11.51
C LYS A 121 -1.10 2.93 11.78
N TYR A 122 -0.80 2.07 12.75
CA TYR A 122 0.58 1.77 13.17
C TYR A 122 1.16 0.49 12.55
N SER A 123 0.32 -0.41 12.03
CA SER A 123 0.80 -1.69 11.49
C SER A 123 0.42 -1.94 10.03
N ILE A 124 1.36 -2.54 9.30
CA ILE A 124 1.20 -2.96 7.90
C ILE A 124 0.31 -4.20 7.85
N PHE A 125 0.64 -5.20 8.67
CA PHE A 125 -0.16 -6.39 8.85
C PHE A 125 -1.10 -6.22 10.04
N ILE A 126 -2.39 -6.50 9.83
CA ILE A 126 -3.40 -6.50 10.88
C ILE A 126 -3.77 -7.97 11.13
N PRO A 127 -3.52 -8.52 12.33
CA PRO A 127 -3.97 -9.86 12.66
C PRO A 127 -5.49 -9.94 12.66
N PRO A 128 -6.10 -11.13 12.61
CA PRO A 128 -7.56 -11.26 12.75
C PRO A 128 -8.06 -10.67 14.07
N LEU A 129 -8.78 -9.55 14.00
CA LEU A 129 -9.38 -8.86 15.14
C LEU A 129 -10.86 -9.25 15.24
N ILE A 130 -11.26 -9.79 16.40
CA ILE A 130 -12.67 -10.07 16.70
C ILE A 130 -13.43 -8.75 16.80
N ARG A 131 -14.55 -8.62 16.07
CA ARG A 131 -15.41 -7.42 16.11
C ARG A 131 -16.34 -7.38 17.32
N TYR A 132 -17.07 -8.47 17.53
CA TYR A 132 -18.06 -8.59 18.61
C TYR A 132 -17.88 -9.92 19.33
N GLN A 133 -17.81 -9.90 20.66
CA GLN A 133 -17.79 -11.11 21.49
C GLN A 133 -19.21 -11.57 21.86
N ASN A 134 -20.17 -10.65 21.92
CA ASN A 134 -21.55 -10.98 22.27
C ASN A 134 -22.34 -11.27 21.00
N HIS A 135 -22.70 -12.55 20.82
CA HIS A 135 -23.58 -13.05 19.77
C HIS A 135 -25.01 -12.46 19.78
N GLU A 136 -25.36 -11.63 20.77
CA GLU A 136 -26.72 -11.10 20.96
C GLU A 136 -27.01 -9.82 20.17
N LEU A 137 -25.97 -9.13 19.70
CA LEU A 137 -26.12 -8.03 18.75
C LEU A 137 -25.70 -8.53 17.37
N GLN A 138 -26.52 -9.43 16.83
CA GLN A 138 -26.49 -9.77 15.41
C GLN A 138 -26.89 -8.50 14.65
N ASP A 139 -25.93 -7.64 14.36
CA ASP A 139 -26.12 -6.59 13.37
C ASP A 139 -26.37 -7.32 12.04
N ASP A 140 -27.58 -7.16 11.49
CA ASP A 140 -28.22 -7.95 10.42
C ASP A 140 -27.52 -7.87 9.04
N CYS A 141 -26.25 -7.48 9.01
CA CYS A 141 -25.47 -7.39 7.78
C CYS A 141 -24.78 -8.74 7.51
N LEU A 142 -25.48 -9.64 6.80
CA LEU A 142 -24.96 -10.94 6.32
C LEU A 142 -23.60 -10.87 5.59
N SER A 143 -23.19 -9.67 5.17
CA SER A 143 -21.91 -9.39 4.49
C SER A 143 -20.73 -9.05 5.41
N ILE A 144 -20.93 -9.00 6.74
CA ILE A 144 -19.86 -8.63 7.70
C ILE A 144 -19.46 -9.87 8.52
N GLY A 145 -18.27 -10.41 8.25
CA GLY A 145 -17.73 -11.58 8.96
C GLY A 145 -17.38 -11.34 10.44
N LYS A 146 -16.97 -12.38 11.14
CA LYS A 146 -16.55 -12.34 12.56
C LYS A 146 -15.26 -11.53 12.78
N TYR A 147 -14.34 -11.56 11.82
CA TYR A 147 -13.02 -10.95 11.96
C TYR A 147 -12.82 -9.75 11.03
N TYR A 148 -11.97 -8.82 11.47
CA TYR A 148 -11.37 -7.77 10.66
C TYR A 148 -9.85 -7.96 10.64
N GLY A 149 -9.20 -7.96 9.48
CA GLY A 149 -7.75 -8.12 9.41
C GLY A 149 -7.22 -8.21 7.98
N THR A 150 -5.91 -8.40 7.85
CA THR A 150 -5.25 -8.60 6.56
C THR A 150 -5.59 -9.99 6.02
N ARG A 151 -6.44 -10.04 4.99
CA ARG A 151 -6.85 -11.29 4.34
C ARG A 151 -5.95 -11.71 3.19
N THR A 152 -5.54 -10.75 2.37
CA THR A 152 -4.86 -10.97 1.10
C THR A 152 -3.70 -10.00 0.97
N GLN A 153 -2.58 -10.48 0.45
CA GLN A 153 -1.38 -9.72 0.18
C GLN A 153 -1.07 -9.79 -1.31
N THR A 154 -0.71 -8.67 -1.92
CA THR A 154 -0.45 -8.61 -3.36
C THR A 154 0.88 -7.92 -3.63
N VAL A 155 1.68 -8.49 -4.53
CA VAL A 155 2.90 -7.88 -5.08
C VAL A 155 2.76 -7.82 -6.59
N VAL A 156 2.89 -6.63 -7.16
CA VAL A 156 2.87 -6.43 -8.62
C VAL A 156 4.24 -5.92 -9.05
N LEU A 157 4.89 -6.63 -9.96
CA LEU A 157 6.14 -6.22 -10.58
C LEU A 157 5.90 -5.92 -12.05
N LEU A 158 6.36 -4.75 -12.51
CA LEU A 158 6.32 -4.35 -13.91
C LEU A 158 7.74 -3.94 -14.33
N ASP A 159 8.27 -4.57 -15.36
CA ASP A 159 9.57 -4.18 -15.92
C ASP A 159 9.45 -3.19 -17.09
N LYS A 160 10.59 -2.67 -17.53
CA LYS A 160 10.69 -1.72 -18.64
C LYS A 160 10.31 -2.30 -20.01
N PHE A 161 10.22 -3.62 -20.13
CA PHE A 161 9.80 -4.34 -21.34
C PHE A 161 8.30 -4.67 -21.32
N GLY A 162 7.57 -4.18 -20.31
CA GLY A 162 6.14 -4.37 -20.17
C GLY A 162 5.75 -5.71 -19.55
N ASN A 163 6.70 -6.51 -19.04
CA ASN A 163 6.35 -7.78 -18.38
C ASN A 163 5.80 -7.49 -16.99
N LEU A 164 4.52 -7.79 -16.80
CA LEU A 164 3.81 -7.69 -15.53
C LEU A 164 3.74 -9.07 -14.88
N ASN A 165 4.18 -9.14 -13.62
CA ASN A 165 4.02 -10.30 -12.75
C ASN A 165 3.13 -9.89 -11.58
N TYR A 166 1.98 -10.54 -11.45
CA TYR A 166 1.05 -10.37 -10.34
C TYR A 166 1.17 -11.56 -9.41
N TYR A 167 1.53 -11.32 -8.16
CA TYR A 167 1.58 -12.31 -7.10
C TYR A 167 0.53 -11.98 -6.06
N GLU A 168 -0.30 -12.96 -5.69
CA GLU A 168 -1.26 -12.82 -4.60
C GLU A 168 -1.08 -13.97 -3.62
N LYS A 169 -1.09 -13.65 -2.34
CA LYS A 169 -1.05 -14.59 -1.22
C LYS A 169 -2.30 -14.38 -0.38
N ASN A 170 -3.18 -15.38 -0.34
CA ASN A 170 -4.34 -15.39 0.53
C ASN A 170 -3.96 -16.00 1.89
N LEU A 171 -4.17 -15.25 2.97
CA LEU A 171 -3.88 -15.67 4.35
C LEU A 171 -5.09 -16.30 5.03
N HIS A 172 -6.29 -15.82 4.67
CA HIS A 172 -7.56 -16.32 5.19
C HIS A 172 -8.57 -16.43 4.04
N ASN A 173 -9.25 -17.57 3.94
CA ASN A 173 -10.31 -17.85 2.97
C ASN A 173 -11.71 -17.79 3.61
N SER A 174 -11.81 -17.88 4.93
CA SER A 174 -13.04 -17.90 5.71
C SER A 174 -12.83 -17.27 7.10
N ASP A 175 -13.90 -17.16 7.88
CA ASP A 175 -13.84 -16.78 9.30
C ASP A 175 -13.43 -17.95 10.22
N ASP A 176 -13.19 -19.15 9.68
CA ASP A 176 -12.63 -20.27 10.42
C ASP A 176 -11.10 -20.19 10.41
N LEU A 177 -10.55 -19.59 11.47
CA LEU A 177 -9.10 -19.49 11.65
C LEU A 177 -8.41 -20.85 11.93
N GLY A 178 -9.19 -21.91 12.18
CA GLY A 178 -8.69 -23.28 12.38
C GLY A 178 -8.53 -24.07 11.08
N GLU A 179 -9.13 -23.62 9.98
CA GLU A 179 -8.76 -24.13 8.65
C GLU A 179 -7.28 -23.85 8.42
N LYS A 180 -6.55 -24.85 7.92
CA LYS A 180 -5.12 -24.71 7.63
C LYS A 180 -4.95 -23.43 6.79
N VAL A 181 -4.15 -22.47 7.27
CA VAL A 181 -3.74 -21.30 6.49
C VAL A 181 -3.09 -21.83 5.21
N LEU A 182 -3.89 -21.91 4.15
CA LEU A 182 -3.39 -22.28 2.85
C LEU A 182 -2.68 -21.04 2.36
N ASP A 183 -1.36 -21.14 2.22
CA ASP A 183 -0.55 -20.11 1.59
C ASP A 183 -0.81 -20.13 0.07
N ILE A 184 -2.07 -19.90 -0.31
CA ILE A 184 -2.52 -20.00 -1.70
C ILE A 184 -1.89 -18.83 -2.42
N THR A 185 -0.82 -19.14 -3.14
CA THR A 185 -0.09 -18.18 -3.94
C THR A 185 -0.54 -18.30 -5.38
N SER A 186 -1.17 -17.24 -5.89
CA SER A 186 -1.49 -17.12 -7.32
C SER A 186 -0.41 -16.27 -7.98
N HIS A 187 0.11 -16.72 -9.12
CA HIS A 187 1.07 -15.96 -9.93
C HIS A 187 0.58 -15.89 -11.38
N TYR A 188 0.28 -14.68 -11.83
CA TYR A 188 -0.10 -14.42 -13.22
C TYR A 188 0.94 -13.55 -13.92
N LYS A 189 1.17 -13.84 -15.21
CA LYS A 189 2.15 -13.14 -16.04
C LYS A 189 1.47 -12.61 -17.31
N PHE A 190 1.71 -11.34 -17.62
CA PHE A 190 1.18 -10.68 -18.81
C PHE A 190 2.23 -9.73 -19.39
N ASN A 191 2.14 -9.41 -20.68
CA ASN A 191 2.92 -8.32 -21.26
C ASN A 191 1.96 -7.18 -21.65
N ILE A 192 2.15 -5.98 -21.09
CA ILE A 192 1.22 -4.85 -21.26
C ILE A 192 1.41 -4.11 -22.59
N PHE A 193 2.50 -4.38 -23.32
CA PHE A 193 2.75 -3.83 -24.65
C PHE A 193 2.30 -4.77 -25.78
N TYR A 194 1.68 -5.91 -25.45
CA TYR A 194 1.17 -6.82 -26.46
C TYR A 194 -0.08 -6.23 -27.12
N GLU A 195 0.15 -5.47 -28.20
CA GLU A 195 -0.86 -5.10 -29.19
C GLU A 195 -0.96 -6.21 -30.25
N ASN A 196 -2.17 -6.76 -30.40
CA ASN A 196 -2.70 -7.52 -31.55
C ASN A 196 -2.06 -8.86 -31.96
N GLY A 197 -2.76 -9.94 -31.59
CA GLY A 197 -2.64 -11.26 -32.19
C GLY A 197 -3.99 -11.96 -32.31
N CYS A 198 -5.00 -11.28 -32.86
CA CYS A 198 -6.18 -11.81 -33.56
C CYS A 198 -6.83 -10.68 -34.35
#